data_AF-L0B1C8-F1
#
_entry.id   AF-L0B1C8-F1
#
_cell.length_a   1.000
_cell.length_b   1.000
_cell.length_c   1.000
_cell.angle_alpha   90.00
_cell.angle_beta   90.00
_cell.angle_gamma   90.00
#
_symmetry.space_group_name_H-M   'P 1'
#
loop_
_entity.id
_entity.type
_entity.pdbx_description
1 polymer ?
#
loop_
_entity_poly.entity_id
_entity_poly.type
_entity_poly.pdbx_seq_one_letter_code
_entity_poly.pdbx_strand_id
1 'polypeptide(L)'
;MKSSNFLFLFFLCQISASYQESWDISRNKDSEGFTSLSLHVEGLEYYTHFFAREDRPTKITDGENLIWRGNNKKKCLGYVVHYEKGVPALVKLFTFGSNSAILMKYSERIVTRPDSGQETVEWRRIKMEEHKEKTRKLYNLPNSKNYILNVRSKNSRNFEVKEIKTQDLYTTEYTLITAASVTKVIYGPLILWENQEGEECHRVSVDHDGGDTAFIRILIINPLYIGKQIYFKVKGDSHMQITYRYYFSWLLSRVREPKETPTNPQDEADGACNKGKELEQNVPSILDINSTDSKQFFISRIGKRSKCHRKYIPKSGHIAKVVEYKKELWRAREGEICHTAILLFRSRRPSLFTLHIRNLSGEETSICFTRSGGLWRAQKVYEEILDD
;
A
#
# COMPACT_ATOMS: atom_id res chain seq x y z
N MET A 1 -26.12 22.20 -1.87
CA MET A 1 -25.82 20.85 -2.35
C MET A 1 -24.49 20.42 -1.76
N LYS A 2 -24.50 19.41 -0.89
CA LYS A 2 -23.35 19.03 -0.06
C LYS A 2 -22.36 18.19 -0.88
N SER A 3 -21.12 18.66 -0.98
CA SER A 3 -19.97 17.97 -1.57
C SER A 3 -19.44 16.91 -0.60
N SER A 4 -19.53 15.64 -0.98
CA SER A 4 -18.91 14.54 -0.24
C SER A 4 -17.41 14.50 -0.54
N ASN A 5 -16.60 14.87 0.45
CA ASN A 5 -15.15 14.71 0.47
C ASN A 5 -14.79 13.21 0.57
N PHE A 6 -14.17 12.64 -0.46
CA PHE A 6 -13.57 11.30 -0.39
C PHE A 6 -12.05 11.41 -0.39
N LEU A 7 -11.45 11.50 0.80
CA LEU A 7 -10.04 11.20 1.02
C LEU A 7 -9.87 9.67 0.97
N PHE A 8 -9.07 9.15 0.03
CA PHE A 8 -8.60 7.76 0.07
C PHE A 8 -7.47 7.62 1.11
N LEU A 9 -7.86 7.69 2.38
CA LEU A 9 -7.20 6.96 3.45
C LEU A 9 -7.67 5.51 3.35
N PHE A 10 -6.78 4.53 3.59
CA PHE A 10 -7.20 3.15 3.86
C PHE A 10 -8.09 3.15 5.12
N PHE A 11 -9.38 3.44 4.95
CA PHE A 11 -10.40 3.28 5.96
C PHE A 11 -10.83 1.81 5.94
N LEU A 12 -10.39 1.07 6.95
CA LEU A 12 -11.02 -0.20 7.30
C LEU A 12 -12.42 0.11 7.81
N CYS A 13 -13.42 -0.15 6.98
CA CYS A 13 -14.82 -0.10 7.39
C CYS A 13 -15.06 -1.02 8.62
N GLN A 14 -15.94 -0.59 9.52
CA GLN A 14 -16.61 -1.48 10.47
C GLN A 14 -17.56 -2.39 9.66
N ILE A 15 -17.79 -3.66 9.99
CA ILE A 15 -18.84 -4.15 10.89
C ILE A 15 -18.66 -5.69 10.98
N SER A 16 -19.25 -6.33 12.00
CA SER A 16 -19.29 -7.78 12.19
C SER A 16 -19.91 -8.52 11.01
N ALA A 17 -19.10 -9.21 10.21
CA ALA A 17 -19.58 -10.25 9.32
C ALA A 17 -19.44 -11.61 10.03
N SER A 18 -20.49 -12.41 10.01
CA SER A 18 -20.41 -13.83 10.36
C SER A 18 -19.36 -14.49 9.46
N TYR A 19 -18.43 -15.25 10.05
CA TYR A 19 -17.44 -16.04 9.32
C TYR A 19 -18.11 -16.80 8.16
N GLN A 20 -17.77 -16.45 6.92
CA GLN A 20 -18.31 -17.11 5.74
C GLN A 20 -17.25 -18.03 5.14
N GLU A 21 -17.46 -19.34 5.23
CA GLU A 21 -16.56 -20.33 4.63
C GLU A 21 -16.51 -20.22 3.10
N SER A 22 -17.62 -19.78 2.50
CA SER A 22 -17.81 -19.64 1.06
C SER A 22 -18.20 -18.22 0.69
N TRP A 23 -17.62 -17.73 -0.40
CA TRP A 23 -17.90 -16.41 -0.96
C TRP A 23 -18.35 -16.51 -2.41
N ASP A 24 -19.48 -15.89 -2.74
CA ASP A 24 -20.06 -15.89 -4.08
C ASP A 24 -19.82 -14.53 -4.76
N ILE A 25 -19.05 -14.53 -5.84
CA ILE A 25 -18.70 -13.31 -6.58
C ILE A 25 -19.88 -12.71 -7.35
N SER A 26 -20.96 -13.47 -7.57
CA SER A 26 -22.14 -13.03 -8.34
C SER A 26 -23.12 -12.19 -7.50
N ARG A 27 -23.18 -12.44 -6.18
CA ARG A 27 -24.15 -11.83 -5.26
C ARG A 27 -23.57 -10.66 -4.45
N ASN A 28 -22.26 -10.64 -4.23
CA ASN A 28 -21.62 -9.74 -3.27
C ASN A 28 -20.92 -8.54 -3.94
N LYS A 29 -21.49 -7.97 -5.00
CA LYS A 29 -20.92 -6.79 -5.67
C LYS A 29 -20.95 -5.54 -4.76
N ASP A 30 -21.99 -5.41 -3.92
CA ASP A 30 -22.28 -4.21 -3.11
C ASP A 30 -22.40 -4.48 -1.60
N SER A 31 -21.86 -5.61 -1.10
CA SER A 31 -21.99 -5.95 0.33
C SER A 31 -21.33 -4.90 1.23
N GLU A 32 -22.08 -4.33 2.16
CA GLU A 32 -21.56 -3.41 3.18
C GLU A 32 -20.54 -4.14 4.07
N GLY A 33 -19.30 -3.63 4.12
CA GLY A 33 -18.22 -4.20 4.96
C GLY A 33 -16.83 -4.26 4.32
N PHE A 34 -16.70 -3.92 3.04
CA PHE A 34 -15.47 -4.18 2.28
C PHE A 34 -14.99 -2.97 1.47
N THR A 35 -13.71 -2.99 1.09
CA THR A 35 -13.17 -2.07 0.08
C THR A 35 -13.35 -2.71 -1.29
N SER A 36 -14.49 -2.47 -1.93
CA SER A 36 -14.69 -2.75 -3.35
C SER A 36 -14.19 -1.57 -4.17
N LEU A 37 -13.43 -1.85 -5.23
CA LEU A 37 -13.16 -0.88 -6.28
C LEU A 37 -13.84 -1.41 -7.55
N SER A 38 -14.94 -0.77 -7.93
CA SER A 38 -15.56 -0.93 -9.24
C SER A 38 -14.99 0.12 -10.17
N LEU A 39 -14.29 -0.29 -11.22
CA LEU A 39 -13.88 0.62 -12.28
C LEU A 39 -14.77 0.40 -13.50
N HIS A 40 -15.30 1.49 -14.05
CA HIS A 40 -16.03 1.49 -15.31
C HIS A 40 -15.16 2.20 -16.34
N VAL A 41 -14.73 1.48 -17.37
CA VAL A 41 -13.99 2.07 -18.49
C VAL A 41 -14.69 1.70 -19.78
N GLU A 42 -15.21 2.69 -20.50
CA GLU A 42 -15.78 2.53 -21.85
C GLU A 42 -16.79 1.36 -21.99
N GLY A 43 -17.66 1.16 -21.00
CA GLY A 43 -18.68 0.10 -21.00
C GLY A 43 -18.23 -1.25 -20.48
N LEU A 44 -17.03 -1.33 -19.90
CA LEU A 44 -16.45 -2.55 -19.33
C LEU A 44 -16.34 -2.44 -17.82
N GLU A 45 -16.76 -3.51 -17.14
CA GLU A 45 -16.79 -3.60 -15.69
C GLU A 45 -15.76 -4.60 -15.19
N TYR A 46 -14.94 -4.19 -14.22
CA TYR A 46 -14.21 -5.14 -13.38
C TYR A 46 -14.30 -4.73 -11.92
N TYR A 47 -14.28 -5.75 -11.07
CA TYR A 47 -14.46 -5.60 -9.63
C TYR A 47 -13.25 -6.18 -8.92
N THR A 48 -12.62 -5.37 -8.07
CA THR A 48 -11.58 -5.82 -7.17
C THR A 48 -12.13 -5.90 -5.75
N HIS A 49 -11.89 -7.02 -5.08
CA HIS A 49 -12.34 -7.28 -3.72
C HIS A 49 -11.18 -7.79 -2.85
N PHE A 50 -11.04 -7.28 -1.63
CA PHE A 50 -10.07 -7.78 -0.65
C PHE A 50 -10.75 -8.09 0.68
N PHE A 51 -10.45 -9.27 1.22
CA PHE A 51 -11.01 -9.76 2.47
C PHE A 51 -10.18 -9.29 3.67
N ALA A 52 -10.87 -8.82 4.71
CA ALA A 52 -10.26 -8.64 6.02
C ALA A 52 -9.72 -9.99 6.55
N ARG A 53 -8.69 -9.95 7.39
CA ARG A 53 -7.99 -11.17 7.86
C ARG A 53 -8.91 -12.20 8.53
N GLU A 54 -9.95 -11.73 9.20
CA GLU A 54 -10.89 -12.54 9.99
C GLU A 54 -11.97 -13.18 9.09
N ASP A 55 -12.24 -12.60 7.91
CA ASP A 55 -13.35 -12.97 7.03
C ASP A 55 -12.90 -13.69 5.75
N ARG A 56 -11.66 -14.20 5.73
CA ARG A 56 -11.09 -14.81 4.53
C ARG A 56 -11.75 -16.16 4.22
N PRO A 57 -12.44 -16.29 3.08
CA PRO A 57 -13.14 -17.52 2.74
C PRO A 57 -12.14 -18.60 2.30
N THR A 58 -12.53 -19.86 2.48
CA THR A 58 -11.82 -21.04 1.97
C THR A 58 -12.45 -21.54 0.68
N LYS A 59 -13.58 -20.97 0.24
CA LYS A 59 -14.26 -21.32 -1.01
C LYS A 59 -14.71 -20.05 -1.74
N ILE A 60 -14.45 -19.97 -3.04
CA ILE A 60 -14.94 -18.91 -3.94
C ILE A 60 -15.82 -19.55 -5.00
N THR A 61 -17.02 -19.00 -5.22
CA THR A 61 -18.02 -19.47 -6.19
C THR A 61 -18.55 -18.34 -7.06
N ASP A 62 -19.14 -18.70 -8.20
CA ASP A 62 -19.96 -17.87 -9.07
C ASP A 62 -21.35 -18.51 -9.16
N GLY A 63 -22.26 -18.06 -8.32
CA GLY A 63 -23.50 -18.77 -8.03
C GLY A 63 -23.20 -20.13 -7.42
N GLU A 64 -23.71 -21.18 -8.06
CA GLU A 64 -23.49 -22.58 -7.65
C GLU A 64 -22.14 -23.14 -8.13
N ASN A 65 -21.46 -22.44 -9.04
CA ASN A 65 -20.27 -22.95 -9.71
C ASN A 65 -19.01 -22.69 -8.87
N LEU A 66 -18.20 -23.72 -8.63
CA LEU A 66 -16.96 -23.61 -7.87
C LEU A 66 -15.85 -22.98 -8.70
N ILE A 67 -15.31 -21.84 -8.25
CA ILE A 67 -14.12 -21.23 -8.86
C ILE A 67 -12.86 -21.77 -8.18
N TRP A 68 -12.87 -21.79 -6.84
CA TRP A 68 -11.72 -22.21 -6.06
C TRP A 68 -12.08 -22.73 -4.68
N ARG A 69 -11.32 -23.73 -4.24
CA ARG A 69 -11.38 -24.26 -2.87
C ARG A 69 -9.97 -24.34 -2.28
N GLY A 70 -9.83 -23.77 -1.09
CA GLY A 70 -8.68 -23.87 -0.21
C GLY A 70 -8.99 -24.75 1.00
N ASN A 71 -8.29 -24.49 2.09
CA ASN A 71 -8.45 -25.17 3.37
C ASN A 71 -8.06 -24.22 4.50
N ASN A 72 -7.99 -24.69 5.75
CA ASN A 72 -7.69 -23.82 6.90
C ASN A 72 -6.35 -23.08 6.79
N LYS A 73 -5.38 -23.62 6.04
CA LYS A 73 -4.08 -22.99 5.76
C LYS A 73 -4.07 -22.16 4.47
N LYS A 74 -4.99 -22.44 3.54
CA LYS A 74 -5.11 -21.78 2.24
C LYS A 74 -6.41 -20.98 2.20
N LYS A 75 -6.32 -19.70 2.53
CA LYS A 75 -7.46 -18.77 2.51
C LYS A 75 -7.34 -17.77 1.35
N CYS A 76 -8.48 -17.29 0.86
CA CYS A 76 -8.50 -16.23 -0.16
C CYS A 76 -8.26 -14.85 0.49
N LEU A 77 -7.35 -14.09 -0.09
CA LEU A 77 -7.04 -12.71 0.29
C LEU A 77 -7.94 -11.70 -0.40
N GLY A 78 -8.38 -12.05 -1.60
CA GLY A 78 -9.12 -11.17 -2.48
C GLY A 78 -9.17 -11.72 -3.89
N TYR A 79 -9.89 -11.02 -4.76
CA TYR A 79 -10.03 -11.40 -6.15
C TYR A 79 -10.25 -10.18 -7.05
N VAL A 80 -9.98 -10.36 -8.34
CA VAL A 80 -10.41 -9.48 -9.43
C VAL A 80 -11.30 -10.30 -10.35
N VAL A 81 -12.47 -9.77 -10.70
CA VAL A 81 -13.37 -10.36 -11.70
C VAL A 81 -13.48 -9.41 -12.88
N HIS A 82 -13.24 -9.93 -14.08
CA HIS A 82 -13.44 -9.24 -15.33
C HIS A 82 -14.76 -9.70 -15.95
N TYR A 83 -15.59 -8.75 -16.38
CA TYR A 83 -16.91 -9.05 -16.94
C TYR A 83 -16.92 -8.86 -18.46
N GLU A 84 -17.60 -9.75 -19.16
CA GLU A 84 -17.96 -9.62 -20.57
C GLU A 84 -19.48 -9.41 -20.65
N LYS A 85 -19.91 -8.24 -21.13
CA LYS A 85 -21.35 -7.90 -21.27
C LYS A 85 -22.16 -8.17 -19.98
N GLY A 86 -21.61 -7.80 -18.83
CA GLY A 86 -22.24 -7.96 -17.51
C GLY A 86 -22.09 -9.35 -16.87
N VAL A 87 -21.45 -10.31 -17.55
CA VAL A 87 -21.27 -11.68 -17.06
C VAL A 87 -19.80 -11.92 -16.66
N PRO A 88 -19.49 -12.51 -15.50
CA PRO A 88 -18.11 -12.85 -15.14
C PRO A 88 -17.44 -13.69 -16.24
N ALA A 89 -16.24 -13.32 -16.70
CA ALA A 89 -15.54 -14.02 -17.76
C ALA A 89 -14.20 -14.57 -17.29
N LEU A 90 -13.45 -13.77 -16.53
CA LEU A 90 -12.13 -14.13 -16.00
C LEU A 90 -12.04 -13.76 -14.52
N VAL A 91 -11.35 -14.59 -13.76
CA VAL A 91 -11.11 -14.36 -12.34
C VAL A 91 -9.63 -14.54 -12.02
N LYS A 92 -9.08 -13.54 -11.32
CA LYS A 92 -7.78 -13.61 -10.66
C LYS A 92 -8.01 -13.66 -9.14
N LEU A 93 -7.52 -14.70 -8.48
CA LEU A 93 -7.57 -14.85 -7.03
C LEU A 93 -6.19 -14.62 -6.42
N PHE A 94 -6.17 -13.97 -5.26
CA PHE A 94 -5.02 -13.89 -4.36
C PHE A 94 -5.25 -14.83 -3.18
N THR A 95 -4.33 -15.74 -2.89
CA THR A 95 -4.52 -16.80 -1.86
C THR A 95 -3.26 -16.97 -1.01
N PHE A 96 -3.40 -17.48 0.22
CA PHE A 96 -2.25 -17.95 0.99
C PHE A 96 -1.83 -19.36 0.59
N GLY A 97 -0.52 -19.53 0.40
CA GLY A 97 0.16 -20.81 0.35
C GLY A 97 0.45 -21.37 1.75
N SER A 98 0.95 -22.60 1.80
CA SER A 98 1.29 -23.29 3.06
C SER A 98 2.37 -22.58 3.88
N ASN A 99 3.22 -21.79 3.25
CA ASN A 99 4.38 -21.13 3.86
C ASN A 99 4.16 -19.62 3.97
N SER A 100 2.91 -19.18 4.17
CA SER A 100 2.54 -17.75 4.19
C SER A 100 2.81 -16.97 2.90
N ALA A 101 3.29 -17.63 1.83
CA ALA A 101 3.46 -17.04 0.51
C ALA A 101 2.11 -16.66 -0.11
N ILE A 102 2.07 -15.54 -0.82
CA ILE A 102 0.88 -15.15 -1.60
C ILE A 102 0.96 -15.87 -2.96
N LEU A 103 -0.07 -16.64 -3.28
CA LEU A 103 -0.22 -17.37 -4.53
C LEU A 103 -1.36 -16.79 -5.35
N MET A 104 -1.15 -16.63 -6.65
CA MET A 104 -2.23 -16.27 -7.57
C MET A 104 -2.77 -17.47 -8.31
N LYS A 105 -4.07 -17.41 -8.54
CA LYS A 105 -4.80 -18.40 -9.33
C LYS A 105 -5.63 -17.66 -10.35
N TYR A 106 -5.63 -18.16 -11.56
CA TYR A 106 -6.33 -17.58 -12.68
C TYR A 106 -7.34 -18.62 -13.16
N SER A 107 -8.56 -18.18 -13.38
CA SER A 107 -9.62 -19.04 -13.89
C SER A 107 -10.41 -18.31 -14.98
N GLU A 108 -10.90 -19.07 -15.95
CA GLU A 108 -11.86 -18.60 -16.95
C GLU A 108 -13.19 -19.30 -16.79
N ARG A 109 -14.26 -18.59 -17.14
CA ARG A 109 -15.60 -19.15 -17.22
C ARG A 109 -15.78 -19.81 -18.59
N ILE A 110 -16.19 -21.08 -18.59
CA ILE A 110 -16.53 -21.86 -19.77
C ILE A 110 -18.03 -22.14 -19.70
N VAL A 111 -18.74 -21.87 -20.79
CA VAL A 111 -20.17 -22.19 -20.94
C VAL A 111 -20.30 -23.27 -22.00
N THR A 112 -20.90 -24.40 -21.64
CA THR A 112 -21.22 -25.48 -22.59
C THR A 112 -22.73 -25.54 -22.77
N ARG A 113 -23.17 -25.64 -24.02
CA ARG A 113 -24.57 -25.86 -24.40
C ARG A 113 -24.66 -27.24 -25.05
N PRO A 114 -25.01 -28.31 -24.30
CA PRO A 114 -25.34 -29.60 -24.90
C PRO A 114 -26.63 -29.49 -25.72
N ASP A 115 -26.87 -30.47 -26.58
CA ASP A 115 -28.09 -30.56 -27.41
C ASP A 115 -29.39 -30.56 -26.58
N SER A 116 -29.30 -30.82 -25.27
CA SER A 116 -30.40 -30.72 -24.31
C SER A 116 -30.87 -29.28 -24.04
N GLY A 117 -30.16 -28.26 -24.54
CA GLY A 117 -30.51 -26.84 -24.39
C GLY A 117 -30.20 -26.24 -23.01
N GLN A 118 -29.70 -27.03 -22.05
CA GLN A 118 -29.36 -26.54 -20.72
C GLN A 118 -27.90 -26.08 -20.66
N GLU A 119 -27.67 -24.80 -20.38
CA GLU A 119 -26.33 -24.26 -20.18
C GLU A 119 -25.68 -24.81 -18.93
N THR A 120 -24.45 -25.34 -19.07
CA THR A 120 -23.58 -25.67 -17.94
C THR A 120 -22.43 -24.67 -17.88
N VAL A 121 -22.11 -24.21 -16.67
CA VAL A 121 -21.04 -23.23 -16.43
C VAL A 121 -19.96 -23.90 -15.60
N GLU A 122 -18.72 -23.85 -16.09
CA GLU A 122 -17.57 -24.35 -15.35
C GLU A 122 -16.45 -23.32 -15.32
N TRP A 123 -15.65 -23.36 -14.26
CA TRP A 123 -14.47 -22.50 -14.13
C TRP A 123 -13.20 -23.31 -14.34
N ARG A 124 -12.51 -23.08 -15.46
CA ARG A 124 -11.25 -23.75 -15.78
C ARG A 124 -10.08 -22.94 -15.26
N ARG A 125 -9.15 -23.59 -14.56
CA ARG A 125 -7.90 -22.96 -14.14
C ARG A 125 -6.98 -22.75 -15.35
N ILE A 126 -6.46 -21.55 -15.50
CA ILE A 126 -5.58 -21.15 -16.59
C ILE A 126 -4.23 -20.64 -16.08
N LYS A 127 -3.25 -20.54 -16.97
CA LYS A 127 -1.94 -19.95 -16.65
C LYS A 127 -2.04 -18.42 -16.64
N MET A 128 -1.07 -17.77 -15.99
CA MET A 128 -0.97 -16.31 -15.94
C MET A 128 -0.94 -15.68 -17.33
N GLU A 129 -0.12 -16.19 -18.24
CA GLU A 129 0.00 -15.65 -19.61
C GLU A 129 -1.31 -15.81 -20.41
N GLU A 130 -1.99 -16.95 -20.25
CA GLU A 130 -3.31 -17.17 -20.86
C GLU A 130 -4.35 -16.20 -20.30
N HIS A 131 -4.35 -15.94 -19.00
CA HIS A 131 -5.21 -14.95 -18.38
C HIS A 131 -4.90 -13.55 -18.90
N LYS A 132 -3.62 -13.16 -18.98
CA LYS A 132 -3.18 -11.86 -19.54
C LYS A 132 -3.70 -11.69 -20.97
N GLU A 133 -3.52 -12.69 -21.82
CA GLU A 133 -3.95 -12.66 -23.22
C GLU A 133 -5.49 -12.61 -23.36
N LYS A 134 -6.23 -13.37 -22.56
CA LYS A 134 -7.70 -13.34 -22.57
C LYS A 134 -8.25 -12.03 -22.04
N THR A 135 -7.65 -11.50 -20.98
CA THR A 135 -7.92 -10.15 -20.45
C THR A 135 -7.69 -9.14 -21.57
N ARG A 136 -6.54 -9.22 -22.25
CA ARG A 136 -6.21 -8.35 -23.39
C ARG A 136 -7.28 -8.37 -24.48
N LYS A 137 -7.71 -9.56 -24.92
CA LYS A 137 -8.77 -9.72 -25.93
C LYS A 137 -10.12 -9.18 -25.45
N LEU A 138 -10.49 -9.48 -24.20
CA LEU A 138 -11.75 -9.02 -23.59
C LEU A 138 -11.86 -7.49 -23.61
N TYR A 139 -10.75 -6.80 -23.39
CA TYR A 139 -10.68 -5.34 -23.39
C TYR A 139 -10.32 -4.75 -24.77
N ASN A 140 -10.31 -5.54 -25.85
CA ASN A 140 -9.87 -5.14 -27.20
C ASN A 140 -8.52 -4.40 -27.22
N LEU A 141 -7.62 -4.81 -26.32
CA LEU A 141 -6.38 -4.08 -26.11
C LEU A 141 -5.38 -4.43 -27.22
N PRO A 142 -4.61 -3.44 -27.72
CA PRO A 142 -3.55 -3.72 -28.67
C PRO A 142 -2.58 -4.77 -28.11
N ASN A 143 -1.98 -5.58 -28.98
CA ASN A 143 -0.93 -6.54 -28.60
C ASN A 143 0.12 -5.84 -27.72
N SER A 144 0.64 -6.55 -26.71
CA SER A 144 1.55 -6.02 -25.68
C SER A 144 2.65 -5.14 -26.29
N LYS A 145 2.40 -3.84 -26.31
CA LYS A 145 3.43 -2.86 -26.60
C LYS A 145 4.06 -2.50 -25.27
N ASN A 146 5.38 -2.42 -25.26
CA ASN A 146 6.10 -1.82 -24.15
C ASN A 146 5.67 -0.35 -24.08
N TYR A 147 4.98 0.03 -23.01
CA TYR A 147 4.51 1.41 -22.86
C TYR A 147 5.49 2.23 -22.05
N ILE A 148 5.86 3.36 -22.63
CA ILE A 148 6.56 4.43 -21.95
C ILE A 148 5.49 5.39 -21.41
N LEU A 149 5.28 5.38 -20.09
CA LEU A 149 4.38 6.32 -19.43
C LEU A 149 5.12 7.63 -19.18
N ASN A 150 4.71 8.69 -19.88
CA ASN A 150 5.15 10.05 -19.58
C ASN A 150 4.15 10.71 -18.63
N VAL A 151 4.52 10.86 -17.36
CA VAL A 151 3.61 11.39 -16.34
C VAL A 151 3.43 12.92 -16.38
N ARG A 152 4.07 13.61 -17.34
CA ARG A 152 3.70 14.99 -17.72
C ARG A 152 2.59 15.04 -18.78
N SER A 153 2.38 13.94 -19.49
CA SER A 153 1.39 13.82 -20.56
C SER A 153 0.10 13.22 -20.03
N LYS A 154 -1.03 13.89 -20.25
CA LYS A 154 -2.35 13.39 -19.87
C LYS A 154 -2.94 12.41 -20.89
N ASN A 155 -2.11 11.69 -21.66
CA ASN A 155 -2.61 10.81 -22.71
C ASN A 155 -3.37 9.62 -22.09
N SER A 156 -4.70 9.67 -22.22
CA SER A 156 -5.68 8.88 -21.47
C SER A 156 -6.05 7.54 -22.10
N ARG A 157 -5.57 7.22 -23.30
CA ARG A 157 -6.06 6.01 -24.01
C ARG A 157 -5.68 4.68 -23.35
N ASN A 158 -4.57 4.64 -22.61
CA ASN A 158 -4.08 3.40 -21.96
C ASN A 158 -4.10 3.46 -20.43
N PHE A 159 -4.46 4.63 -19.88
CA PHE A 159 -4.38 4.92 -18.46
C PHE A 159 -5.63 5.63 -18.01
N GLU A 160 -6.16 5.19 -16.89
CA GLU A 160 -7.10 5.97 -16.13
C GLU A 160 -6.29 7.03 -15.40
N VAL A 161 -6.60 8.28 -15.68
CA VAL A 161 -5.98 9.43 -15.03
C VAL A 161 -6.98 10.01 -14.06
N LYS A 162 -6.69 9.91 -12.77
CA LYS A 162 -7.51 10.49 -11.71
C LYS A 162 -6.77 11.69 -11.13
N GLU A 163 -7.43 12.84 -11.11
CA GLU A 163 -6.92 14.05 -10.48
C GLU A 163 -7.64 14.30 -9.16
N ILE A 164 -6.88 14.56 -8.11
CA ILE A 164 -7.37 14.78 -6.76
C ILE A 164 -6.72 16.07 -6.26
N LYS A 165 -7.55 17.02 -5.80
CA LYS A 165 -7.07 18.22 -5.12
C LYS A 165 -7.45 18.16 -3.65
N THR A 166 -6.46 18.27 -2.77
CA THR A 166 -6.65 18.36 -1.32
C THR A 166 -5.87 19.56 -0.80
N GLN A 167 -6.57 20.64 -0.43
CA GLN A 167 -5.95 21.93 -0.07
C GLN A 167 -5.02 22.42 -1.21
N ASP A 168 -3.74 22.61 -0.91
CA ASP A 168 -2.69 23.04 -1.84
C ASP A 168 -1.99 21.87 -2.55
N LEU A 169 -2.36 20.63 -2.23
CA LEU A 169 -1.82 19.44 -2.85
C LEU A 169 -2.69 19.01 -4.03
N TYR A 170 -2.04 18.83 -5.17
CA TYR A 170 -2.62 18.25 -6.35
C TYR A 170 -1.95 16.90 -6.62
N THR A 171 -2.77 15.86 -6.75
CA THR A 171 -2.33 14.51 -7.03
C THR A 171 -2.93 14.04 -8.34
N THR A 172 -2.08 13.58 -9.26
CA THR A 172 -2.49 12.86 -10.46
C THR A 172 -2.11 11.39 -10.31
N GLU A 173 -3.09 10.50 -10.31
CA GLU A 173 -2.88 9.06 -10.31
C GLU A 173 -3.09 8.49 -11.71
N TYR A 174 -2.10 7.73 -12.17
CA TYR A 174 -2.12 6.97 -13.41
C TYR A 174 -2.26 5.49 -13.05
N THR A 175 -3.41 4.92 -13.40
CA THR A 175 -3.67 3.48 -13.26
C THR A 175 -3.81 2.87 -14.65
N LEU A 176 -3.09 1.79 -14.91
CA LEU A 176 -3.21 1.07 -16.18
C LEU A 176 -4.62 0.50 -16.33
N ILE A 177 -5.28 0.84 -17.43
CA ILE A 177 -6.56 0.24 -17.84
C ILE A 177 -6.32 -1.12 -18.50
N THR A 178 -5.10 -1.33 -19.00
CA THR A 178 -4.80 -2.37 -19.97
C THR A 178 -3.97 -3.52 -19.38
N ALA A 179 -4.04 -4.70 -19.97
CA ALA A 179 -3.12 -5.82 -19.75
C ALA A 179 -1.68 -5.55 -20.27
N ALA A 180 -1.37 -4.30 -20.62
CA ALA A 180 -0.05 -3.92 -21.05
C ALA A 180 0.85 -3.57 -19.86
N SER A 181 2.14 -3.80 -20.04
CA SER A 181 3.14 -3.50 -19.01
C SER A 181 3.76 -2.15 -19.32
N VAL A 182 3.69 -1.23 -18.35
CA VAL A 182 4.57 -0.05 -18.37
C VAL A 182 5.97 -0.55 -18.13
N THR A 183 6.81 -0.41 -19.15
CA THR A 183 8.22 -0.80 -19.11
C THR A 183 9.11 0.38 -18.76
N LYS A 184 8.60 1.60 -18.89
CA LYS A 184 9.37 2.81 -18.59
C LYS A 184 8.46 3.91 -18.09
N VAL A 185 8.87 4.58 -17.02
CA VAL A 185 8.19 5.77 -16.50
C VAL A 185 9.13 6.95 -16.65
N ILE A 186 8.65 8.00 -17.35
CA ILE A 186 9.41 9.22 -17.61
C ILE A 186 8.64 10.45 -17.13
N TYR A 187 9.39 11.51 -16.78
CA TYR A 187 8.86 12.84 -16.50
C TYR A 187 9.46 13.83 -17.51
N GLY A 188 8.75 14.08 -18.62
CA GLY A 188 9.34 14.82 -19.74
C GLY A 188 10.53 14.06 -20.33
N PRO A 189 11.75 14.64 -20.37
CA PRO A 189 12.94 13.93 -20.86
C PRO A 189 13.57 12.98 -19.81
N LEU A 190 13.15 13.07 -18.54
CA LEU A 190 13.81 12.35 -17.45
C LEU A 190 13.29 10.92 -17.32
N ILE A 191 14.18 9.95 -17.34
CA ILE A 191 13.85 8.55 -17.04
C ILE A 191 13.83 8.36 -15.53
N LEU A 192 12.67 8.00 -14.97
CA LEU A 192 12.55 7.73 -13.55
C LEU A 192 12.73 6.25 -13.25
N TRP A 193 12.15 5.39 -14.09
CA TRP A 193 12.23 3.95 -13.92
C TRP A 193 12.14 3.25 -15.28
N GLU A 194 12.83 2.12 -15.39
CA GLU A 194 12.83 1.22 -16.53
C GLU A 194 12.80 -0.21 -15.98
N ASN A 195 12.01 -1.07 -16.63
CA ASN A 195 11.71 -2.40 -16.11
C ASN A 195 12.94 -3.30 -16.11
N GLN A 196 13.11 -4.04 -15.02
CA GLN A 196 13.98 -5.21 -14.99
C GLN A 196 13.17 -6.46 -15.36
N GLU A 197 13.85 -7.59 -15.61
CA GLU A 197 13.21 -8.81 -16.10
C GLU A 197 12.00 -9.21 -15.22
N GLY A 198 10.81 -9.15 -15.84
CA GLY A 198 9.55 -9.52 -15.21
C GLY A 198 8.97 -8.50 -14.20
N GLU A 199 9.61 -7.34 -13.99
CA GLU A 199 9.00 -6.24 -13.24
C GLU A 199 7.96 -5.50 -14.08
N GLU A 200 6.83 -5.17 -13.46
CA GLU A 200 5.75 -4.41 -14.08
C GLU A 200 5.40 -3.20 -13.21
N CYS A 201 5.36 -2.01 -13.82
CA CYS A 201 4.80 -0.84 -13.16
C CYS A 201 3.26 -0.93 -13.20
N HIS A 202 2.63 -0.85 -12.03
CA HIS A 202 1.19 -1.05 -11.87
C HIS A 202 0.44 0.26 -11.61
N ARG A 203 1.08 1.21 -10.92
CA ARG A 203 0.50 2.52 -10.61
C ARG A 203 1.59 3.56 -10.50
N VAL A 204 1.31 4.76 -11.01
CA VAL A 204 2.14 5.95 -10.74
C VAL A 204 1.27 7.05 -10.16
N SER A 205 1.72 7.66 -9.06
CA SER A 205 1.12 8.85 -8.49
C SER A 205 2.11 10.00 -8.61
N VAL A 206 1.63 11.17 -9.04
CA VAL A 206 2.40 12.41 -9.10
C VAL A 206 1.72 13.42 -8.20
N ASP A 207 2.46 13.92 -7.22
CA ASP A 207 2.02 14.93 -6.28
C ASP A 207 2.78 16.23 -6.52
N HIS A 208 2.06 17.35 -6.59
CA HIS A 208 2.63 18.69 -6.71
C HIS A 208 1.90 19.67 -5.78
N ASP A 209 2.65 20.63 -5.21
CA ASP A 209 2.13 21.68 -4.34
C ASP A 209 1.97 23.03 -5.07
N GLY A 210 1.90 23.00 -6.40
CA GLY A 210 1.80 24.18 -7.26
C GLY A 210 3.13 24.85 -7.58
N GLY A 211 4.24 24.42 -6.98
CA GLY A 211 5.60 24.84 -7.36
C GLY A 211 6.23 23.96 -8.45
N ASP A 212 7.51 24.23 -8.77
CA ASP A 212 8.27 23.52 -9.82
C ASP A 212 8.78 22.12 -9.42
N THR A 213 8.33 21.61 -8.27
CA THR A 213 8.78 20.31 -7.74
C THR A 213 7.63 19.31 -7.77
N ALA A 214 7.87 18.17 -8.39
CA ALA A 214 6.96 17.03 -8.39
C ALA A 214 7.52 15.89 -7.54
N PHE A 215 6.64 15.24 -6.79
CA PHE A 215 6.94 14.04 -6.02
C PHE A 215 6.22 12.86 -6.63
N ILE A 216 6.96 11.83 -7.00
CA ILE A 216 6.44 10.73 -7.81
C ILE A 216 6.59 9.44 -7.03
N ARG A 217 5.52 8.66 -6.97
CA ARG A 217 5.48 7.33 -6.37
C ARG A 217 5.13 6.32 -7.46
N ILE A 218 5.99 5.32 -7.65
CA ILE A 218 5.78 4.23 -8.61
C ILE A 218 5.60 2.93 -7.82
N LEU A 219 4.51 2.23 -8.06
CA LEU A 219 4.27 0.88 -7.57
C LEU A 219 4.72 -0.12 -8.65
N ILE A 220 5.76 -0.88 -8.33
CA ILE A 220 6.31 -1.96 -9.16
C ILE A 220 5.90 -3.28 -8.53
N ILE A 221 5.51 -4.22 -9.37
CA ILE A 221 5.16 -5.58 -9.00
C ILE A 221 6.14 -6.50 -9.74
N ASN A 222 6.90 -7.30 -9.01
CA ASN A 222 7.80 -8.27 -9.62
C ASN A 222 7.05 -9.56 -10.03
N PRO A 223 7.70 -10.56 -10.67
CA PRO A 223 7.05 -11.82 -11.08
C PRO A 223 6.48 -12.65 -9.92
N LEU A 224 7.00 -12.43 -8.71
CA LEU A 224 6.51 -13.04 -7.47
C LEU A 224 5.39 -12.21 -6.82
N TYR A 225 4.97 -11.13 -7.48
CA TYR A 225 3.95 -10.17 -7.08
C TYR A 225 4.22 -9.49 -5.74
N ILE A 226 5.49 -9.38 -5.40
CA ILE A 226 5.96 -8.54 -4.31
C ILE A 226 5.93 -7.10 -4.82
N GLY A 227 5.03 -6.31 -4.24
CA GLY A 227 4.91 -4.89 -4.54
C GLY A 227 6.04 -4.11 -3.88
N LYS A 228 6.86 -3.42 -4.68
CA LYS A 228 7.83 -2.44 -4.23
C LYS A 228 7.33 -1.06 -4.63
N GLN A 229 7.46 -0.10 -3.72
CA GLN A 229 7.24 1.31 -4.06
C GLN A 229 8.58 2.02 -4.13
N ILE A 230 8.81 2.73 -5.23
CA ILE A 230 9.94 3.64 -5.39
C ILE A 230 9.43 5.07 -5.52
N TYR A 231 10.26 6.01 -5.10
CA TYR A 231 9.86 7.40 -4.93
C TYR A 231 10.90 8.30 -5.58
N PHE A 232 10.45 9.35 -6.25
CA PHE A 232 11.32 10.34 -6.87
C PHE A 232 10.90 11.74 -6.47
N LYS A 233 11.89 12.61 -6.34
CA LYS A 233 11.71 14.05 -6.35
C LYS A 233 12.23 14.57 -7.67
N VAL A 234 11.40 15.31 -8.39
CA VAL A 234 11.74 15.93 -9.67
C VAL A 234 11.67 17.44 -9.51
N LYS A 235 12.69 18.15 -9.97
CA LYS A 235 12.73 19.63 -9.98
C LYS A 235 13.44 20.09 -11.25
N GLY A 236 12.72 20.82 -12.10
CA GLY A 236 13.20 21.20 -13.42
C GLY A 236 13.64 19.98 -14.24
N ASP A 237 14.88 20.01 -14.75
CA ASP A 237 15.47 18.93 -15.56
C ASP A 237 16.31 17.95 -14.74
N SER A 238 16.05 17.84 -13.43
CA SER A 238 16.75 16.91 -12.55
C SER A 238 15.78 16.06 -11.75
N HIS A 239 16.16 14.82 -11.47
CA HIS A 239 15.45 13.95 -10.56
C HIS A 239 16.41 13.25 -9.60
N MET A 240 15.89 12.84 -8.45
CA MET A 240 16.59 11.96 -7.53
C MET A 240 15.63 10.94 -6.95
N GLN A 241 16.07 9.70 -6.82
CA GLN A 241 15.34 8.70 -6.06
C GLN A 241 15.40 9.06 -4.57
N ILE A 242 14.25 9.10 -3.92
CA ILE A 242 14.09 9.44 -2.51
C ILE A 242 13.53 8.24 -1.74
N THR A 243 13.61 8.31 -0.42
CA THR A 243 13.03 7.30 0.45
C THR A 243 11.53 7.57 0.66
N TYR A 244 10.77 6.52 1.00
CA TYR A 244 9.40 6.66 1.50
C TYR A 244 9.30 7.70 2.63
N ARG A 245 10.29 7.76 3.54
CA ARG A 245 10.30 8.71 4.66
C ARG A 245 10.34 10.15 4.18
N TYR A 246 11.18 10.44 3.19
CA TYR A 246 11.28 11.79 2.62
C TYR A 246 9.98 12.19 1.92
N TYR A 247 9.44 11.30 1.09
CA TYR A 247 8.17 11.49 0.40
C TYR A 247 7.01 11.73 1.38
N PHE A 248 6.86 10.86 2.38
CA PHE A 248 5.76 10.93 3.34
C PHE A 248 5.88 12.14 4.28
N SER A 249 7.10 12.51 4.69
CA SER A 249 7.34 13.73 5.47
C SER A 249 6.92 14.99 4.70
N TRP A 250 7.25 15.06 3.41
CA TRP A 250 6.80 16.14 2.54
C TRP A 250 5.27 16.16 2.41
N LEU A 251 4.66 15.00 2.12
CA LEU A 251 3.21 14.88 1.99
C LEU A 251 2.47 15.38 3.24
N LEU A 252 2.90 14.95 4.43
CA LEU A 252 2.30 15.39 5.70
C LEU A 252 2.47 16.89 5.97
N SER A 253 3.51 17.54 5.43
CA SER A 253 3.70 18.98 5.59
C SER A 253 2.67 19.81 4.82
N ARG A 254 1.99 19.21 3.84
CA ARG A 254 0.98 19.85 2.97
C ARG A 254 -0.46 19.53 3.34
N VAL A 255 -0.66 18.51 4.18
CA VAL A 255 -2.00 18.05 4.61
C VAL A 255 -2.32 18.48 6.05
N ARG A 256 -1.37 19.10 6.78
CA ARG A 256 -1.64 19.61 8.12
C ARG A 256 -2.60 20.79 8.05
N GLU A 257 -3.66 20.71 8.85
CA GLU A 257 -4.55 21.85 9.10
C GLU A 257 -3.74 23.08 9.55
N PRO A 258 -4.21 24.29 9.21
CA PRO A 258 -3.61 25.51 9.72
C PRO A 258 -3.49 25.40 11.23
N LYS A 259 -2.29 25.60 11.78
CA LYS A 259 -2.19 25.89 13.21
C LYS A 259 -3.00 27.17 13.41
N GLU A 260 -4.09 27.10 14.15
CA GLU A 260 -4.74 28.29 14.67
C GLU A 260 -3.65 29.10 15.39
N THR A 261 -3.26 30.21 14.79
CA THR A 261 -2.42 31.21 15.43
C THR A 261 -3.22 31.77 16.59
N PRO A 262 -2.67 31.84 17.81
CA PRO A 262 -3.29 32.60 18.87
C PRO A 262 -3.31 34.06 18.42
N THR A 263 -4.49 34.57 18.08
CA THR A 263 -4.73 36.01 17.99
C THR A 263 -4.54 36.60 19.38
N ASN A 264 -3.53 37.45 19.54
CA ASN A 264 -3.71 38.65 20.33
C ASN A 264 -2.99 39.83 19.64
N PRO A 265 -3.65 41.00 19.52
CA PRO A 265 -3.09 42.15 18.81
C PRO A 265 -2.29 43.07 19.76
N GLN A 266 -1.35 43.82 19.15
CA GLN A 266 -0.72 45.06 19.63
C GLN A 266 0.35 44.86 20.74
N ASP A 267 1.61 45.30 20.62
CA ASP A 267 2.17 46.50 19.99
C ASP A 267 3.62 46.32 19.47
N GLU A 268 3.94 47.20 18.52
CA GLU A 268 5.20 47.84 18.08
C GLU A 268 6.52 47.55 18.86
N ALA A 269 7.74 47.68 18.34
CA ALA A 269 8.36 47.96 17.05
C ALA A 269 9.89 47.69 17.24
N ASP A 270 10.63 47.71 16.13
CA ASP A 270 12.09 47.86 16.00
C ASP A 270 13.04 46.70 16.36
N GLY A 271 13.99 46.48 15.44
CA GLY A 271 15.27 45.83 15.74
C GLY A 271 15.67 44.73 14.76
N ALA A 272 16.45 45.11 13.75
CA ALA A 272 17.14 44.22 12.83
C ALA A 272 17.92 43.08 13.53
N CYS A 273 17.88 41.86 12.99
CA CYS A 273 19.08 41.03 12.87
C CYS A 273 18.89 39.85 11.90
N ASN A 274 19.78 39.76 10.92
CA ASN A 274 20.14 38.52 10.25
C ASN A 274 20.48 37.45 11.30
N LYS A 275 19.76 36.33 11.31
CA LYS A 275 20.30 35.06 11.84
C LYS A 275 19.95 33.93 10.88
N GLY A 276 21.01 33.28 10.42
CA GLY A 276 20.96 32.13 9.54
C GLY A 276 20.06 31.05 10.12
N LYS A 277 19.42 30.31 9.22
CA LYS A 277 18.87 28.99 9.55
C LYS A 277 20.03 28.09 9.93
N GLU A 278 20.34 28.09 11.21
CA GLU A 278 21.10 27.07 11.90
C GLU A 278 20.51 25.71 11.47
N LEU A 279 21.36 24.81 10.97
CA LEU A 279 20.98 23.44 10.70
C LEU A 279 20.30 22.90 11.96
N GLU A 280 19.02 22.52 11.87
CA GLU A 280 18.36 21.76 12.93
C GLU A 280 19.25 20.57 13.27
N GLN A 281 19.92 20.67 14.42
CA GLN A 281 20.88 19.68 14.86
C GLN A 281 20.15 18.34 14.93
N ASN A 282 20.84 17.31 14.45
CA ASN A 282 20.36 15.94 14.33
C ASN A 282 20.30 15.31 15.73
N VAL A 283 19.44 15.84 16.62
CA VAL A 283 19.43 15.46 18.04
C VAL A 283 18.92 14.02 18.16
N PRO A 284 19.72 13.10 18.70
CA PRO A 284 19.29 11.73 18.93
C PRO A 284 18.11 11.68 19.91
N SER A 285 17.02 11.02 19.52
CA SER A 285 15.79 10.93 20.31
C SER A 285 15.76 9.65 21.16
N ILE A 286 15.18 9.74 22.36
CA ILE A 286 14.96 8.60 23.26
C ILE A 286 13.48 8.19 23.17
N LEU A 287 13.22 6.97 22.72
CA LEU A 287 11.86 6.41 22.65
C LEU A 287 11.53 5.67 23.96
N ASP A 288 10.66 6.24 24.78
CA ASP A 288 9.97 5.48 25.84
C ASP A 288 8.70 4.85 25.26
N ILE A 289 8.65 3.51 25.19
CA ILE A 289 7.51 2.79 24.60
C ILE A 289 6.27 2.79 25.50
N ASN A 290 6.42 3.14 26.79
CA ASN A 290 5.31 3.23 27.73
C ASN A 290 4.78 4.66 27.85
N SER A 291 5.67 5.66 27.78
CA SER A 291 5.34 7.09 27.90
C SER A 291 5.95 7.90 26.76
N THR A 292 5.52 7.61 25.53
CA THR A 292 6.08 8.26 24.34
C THR A 292 5.71 9.74 24.25
N ASP A 293 6.71 10.61 24.11
CA ASP A 293 6.52 12.03 23.85
C ASP A 293 6.04 12.27 22.41
N SER A 294 4.77 12.61 22.24
CA SER A 294 4.19 12.94 20.94
C SER A 294 4.76 14.22 20.31
N LYS A 295 5.51 15.04 21.05
CA LYS A 295 6.25 16.19 20.48
C LYS A 295 7.49 15.73 19.73
N GLN A 296 8.11 14.62 20.14
CA GLN A 296 9.31 14.04 19.52
C GLN A 296 8.99 12.97 18.47
N PHE A 297 7.84 12.30 18.58
CA PHE A 297 7.49 11.18 17.70
C PHE A 297 6.17 11.39 16.97
N PHE A 298 6.12 10.97 15.71
CA PHE A 298 4.89 10.58 15.06
C PHE A 298 4.51 9.17 15.52
N ILE A 299 3.30 9.06 16.07
CA ILE A 299 2.77 7.81 16.61
C ILE A 299 1.56 7.43 15.77
N SER A 300 1.67 6.32 15.03
CA SER A 300 0.54 5.77 14.29
C SER A 300 0.08 4.47 14.95
N ARG A 301 -1.23 4.34 15.17
CA ARG A 301 -1.88 3.11 15.65
C ARG A 301 -2.58 2.44 14.49
N ILE A 302 -2.19 1.22 14.18
CA ILE A 302 -2.69 0.47 13.03
C ILE A 302 -3.20 -0.89 13.52
N GLY A 303 -4.43 -1.26 13.17
CA GLY A 303 -5.04 -2.55 13.50
C GLY A 303 -6.25 -2.50 14.46
N LYS A 304 -6.97 -3.63 14.59
CA LYS A 304 -8.20 -3.78 15.41
C LYS A 304 -7.93 -4.59 16.70
N ARG A 305 -8.67 -4.27 17.77
CA ARG A 305 -8.80 -4.93 19.11
C ARG A 305 -7.66 -5.86 19.57
N SER A 306 -7.51 -7.05 18.96
CA SER A 306 -6.61 -8.13 19.39
C SER A 306 -5.23 -8.10 18.75
N LYS A 307 -5.07 -7.41 17.60
CA LYS A 307 -3.82 -7.27 16.83
C LYS A 307 -3.69 -5.82 16.36
N CYS A 308 -3.27 -4.96 17.27
CA CYS A 308 -2.86 -3.60 16.96
C CYS A 308 -1.34 -3.48 17.01
N HIS A 309 -0.79 -2.56 16.23
CA HIS A 309 0.58 -2.13 16.38
C HIS A 309 0.67 -0.62 16.50
N ARG A 310 1.69 -0.16 17.23
CA ARG A 310 2.10 1.24 17.30
C ARG A 310 3.38 1.39 16.52
N LYS A 311 3.36 2.31 15.55
CA LYS A 311 4.53 2.71 14.80
C LYS A 311 5.03 4.04 15.36
N TYR A 312 6.31 4.10 15.68
CA TYR A 312 7.00 5.27 16.18
C TYR A 312 8.02 5.73 15.14
N ILE A 313 7.92 7.00 14.74
CA ILE A 313 8.84 7.63 13.80
C ILE A 313 9.31 8.95 14.43
N PRO A 314 10.61 9.16 14.65
CA PRO A 314 11.11 10.40 15.21
C PRO A 314 10.83 11.57 14.24
N LYS A 315 10.30 12.66 14.77
CA LYS A 315 9.96 13.88 14.01
C LYS A 315 11.19 14.59 13.49
N SER A 316 12.29 14.56 14.25
CA SER A 316 13.62 14.99 13.86
C SER A 316 14.64 13.90 14.20
N GLY A 317 15.70 13.80 13.40
CA GLY A 317 16.78 12.82 13.57
C GLY A 317 16.35 11.35 13.62
N HIS A 318 16.85 10.63 14.62
CA HIS A 318 16.75 9.18 14.75
C HIS A 318 16.55 8.74 16.20
N ILE A 319 16.07 7.51 16.39
CA ILE A 319 15.99 6.88 17.72
C ILE A 319 17.39 6.39 18.07
N ALA A 320 18.00 6.95 19.10
CA ALA A 320 19.31 6.49 19.60
C ALA A 320 19.19 5.53 20.77
N LYS A 321 18.03 5.53 21.44
CA LYS A 321 17.78 4.70 22.61
C LYS A 321 16.30 4.37 22.72
N VAL A 322 15.99 3.15 23.14
CA VAL A 322 14.64 2.70 23.46
C VAL A 322 14.61 2.24 24.91
N VAL A 323 13.61 2.70 25.66
CA VAL A 323 13.37 2.31 27.04
C VAL A 323 11.93 1.83 27.26
N GLU A 324 11.74 0.96 28.24
CA GLU A 324 10.43 0.64 28.83
C GLU A 324 10.54 0.84 30.35
N TYR A 325 9.74 1.73 30.94
CA TYR A 325 9.81 2.06 32.38
C TYR A 325 11.24 2.38 32.85
N LYS A 326 11.96 3.23 32.11
CA LYS A 326 13.39 3.57 32.33
C LYS A 326 14.40 2.43 32.12
N LYS A 327 13.97 1.18 31.91
CA LYS A 327 14.88 0.08 31.58
C LYS A 327 15.24 0.15 30.09
N GLU A 328 16.54 0.13 29.80
CA GLU A 328 17.05 0.14 28.43
C GLU A 328 16.72 -1.19 27.73
N LEU A 329 16.05 -1.08 26.57
CA LEU A 329 15.79 -2.20 25.67
C LEU A 329 16.84 -2.27 24.57
N TRP A 330 17.21 -1.10 24.06
CA TRP A 330 18.15 -0.98 22.95
C TRP A 330 18.82 0.39 22.94
N ARG A 331 20.03 0.43 22.39
CA ARG A 331 20.82 1.63 22.14
C ARG A 331 21.55 1.49 20.81
N ALA A 332 21.55 2.57 20.03
CA ALA A 332 22.31 2.66 18.79
C ALA A 332 23.80 2.52 19.05
N ARG A 333 24.48 1.70 18.25
CA ARG A 333 25.94 1.71 18.16
C ARG A 333 26.39 2.88 17.31
N GLU A 334 27.69 3.14 17.33
CA GLU A 334 28.30 4.15 16.47
C GLU A 334 27.94 3.88 15.01
N GLY A 335 27.38 4.89 14.34
CA GLY A 335 26.95 4.81 12.95
C GLY A 335 25.59 4.12 12.70
N GLU A 336 24.92 3.61 13.74
CA GLU A 336 23.57 3.05 13.61
C GLU A 336 22.50 4.13 13.74
N ILE A 337 21.52 4.09 12.83
CA ILE A 337 20.40 5.03 12.78
C ILE A 337 19.11 4.22 12.83
N CYS A 338 18.43 4.21 13.99
CA CYS A 338 17.07 3.65 14.03
C CYS A 338 16.06 4.70 13.56
N HIS A 339 15.45 4.46 12.40
CA HIS A 339 14.52 5.40 11.79
C HIS A 339 13.05 5.06 12.06
N THR A 340 12.75 3.84 12.52
CA THR A 340 11.39 3.40 12.77
C THR A 340 11.39 2.28 13.82
N ALA A 341 10.46 2.38 14.76
CA ALA A 341 10.17 1.32 15.71
C ALA A 341 8.71 0.89 15.61
N ILE A 342 8.43 -0.41 15.72
CA ILE A 342 7.09 -0.98 15.62
C ILE A 342 6.84 -1.87 16.84
N LEU A 343 5.81 -1.53 17.62
CA LEU A 343 5.36 -2.30 18.78
C LEU A 343 4.05 -3.00 18.46
N LEU A 344 4.07 -4.32 18.38
CA LEU A 344 2.91 -5.16 18.15
C LEU A 344 2.31 -5.61 19.48
N PHE A 345 0.99 -5.62 19.52
CA PHE A 345 0.20 -6.06 20.65
C PHE A 345 -0.55 -7.34 20.27
N ARG A 346 -0.46 -8.36 21.12
CA ARG A 346 -1.32 -9.56 21.12
C ARG A 346 -2.24 -9.46 22.33
N SER A 347 -3.55 -9.50 22.11
CA SER A 347 -4.56 -9.42 23.20
C SER A 347 -4.37 -8.22 24.14
N ARG A 348 -4.12 -7.04 23.56
CA ARG A 348 -3.82 -5.76 24.25
C ARG A 348 -2.52 -5.73 25.06
N ARG A 349 -1.70 -6.78 25.02
CA ARG A 349 -0.37 -6.81 25.66
C ARG A 349 0.72 -6.66 24.61
N PRO A 350 1.74 -5.81 24.82
CA PRO A 350 2.90 -5.74 23.95
C PRO A 350 3.57 -7.11 23.87
N SER A 351 3.79 -7.63 22.67
CA SER A 351 4.31 -8.99 22.45
C SER A 351 5.56 -9.03 21.58
N LEU A 352 5.64 -8.13 20.59
CA LEU A 352 6.78 -8.05 19.67
C LEU A 352 7.13 -6.58 19.46
N PHE A 353 8.42 -6.27 19.47
CA PHE A 353 8.93 -4.94 19.21
C PHE A 353 10.05 -5.02 18.19
N THR A 354 9.94 -4.28 17.09
CA THR A 354 10.88 -4.33 15.98
C THR A 354 11.49 -2.95 15.76
N LEU A 355 12.82 -2.90 15.63
CA LEU A 355 13.58 -1.71 15.29
C LEU A 355 14.14 -1.87 13.89
N HIS A 356 13.91 -0.90 13.02
CA HIS A 356 14.54 -0.82 11.71
C HIS A 356 15.72 0.13 11.80
N ILE A 357 16.91 -0.41 11.56
CA ILE A 357 18.19 0.24 11.77
C ILE A 357 18.93 0.30 10.44
N ARG A 358 19.50 1.45 10.14
CA ARG A 358 20.39 1.63 9.00
C ARG A 358 21.79 1.98 9.49
N ASN A 359 22.82 1.35 8.95
CA ASN A 359 24.20 1.71 9.26
C ASN A 359 24.72 2.81 8.31
N LEU A 360 25.98 3.23 8.48
CA LEU A 360 26.62 4.25 7.64
C LEU A 360 26.80 3.83 6.17
N SER A 361 26.92 2.53 5.88
CA SER A 361 26.98 2.04 4.50
C SER A 361 25.61 2.00 3.82
N GLY A 362 24.53 2.31 4.55
CA GLY A 362 23.17 2.33 4.05
C GLY A 362 22.45 0.97 4.11
N GLU A 363 23.11 -0.06 4.63
CA GLU A 363 22.53 -1.38 4.85
C GLU A 363 21.43 -1.30 5.92
N GLU A 364 20.28 -1.92 5.63
CA GLU A 364 19.15 -1.97 6.54
C GLU A 364 19.10 -3.32 7.26
N THR A 365 19.02 -3.26 8.58
CA THR A 365 18.83 -4.42 9.45
C THR A 365 17.61 -4.21 10.34
N SER A 366 17.07 -5.30 10.88
CA SER A 366 15.99 -5.23 11.85
C SER A 366 16.34 -6.01 13.11
N ILE A 367 16.17 -5.39 14.28
CA ILE A 367 16.30 -6.07 15.57
C ILE A 367 14.89 -6.30 16.10
N CYS A 368 14.60 -7.53 16.49
CA CYS A 368 13.31 -7.89 17.07
C CYS A 368 13.45 -8.18 18.56
N PHE A 369 12.44 -7.86 19.34
CA PHE A 369 12.35 -8.19 20.76
C PHE A 369 11.02 -8.88 21.01
N THR A 370 11.04 -10.07 21.59
CA THR A 370 9.83 -10.78 22.02
C THR A 370 9.63 -10.58 23.52
N ARG A 371 8.37 -10.43 23.94
CA ARG A 371 8.02 -10.31 25.36
C ARG A 371 7.56 -11.67 25.90
N SER A 372 8.31 -12.22 26.86
CA SER A 372 7.96 -13.45 27.58
C SER A 372 8.22 -13.28 29.07
N GLY A 373 7.28 -13.69 29.92
CA GLY A 373 7.38 -13.51 31.38
C GLY A 373 7.52 -12.05 31.82
N GLY A 374 6.94 -11.11 31.06
CA GLY A 374 7.05 -9.67 31.34
C GLY A 374 8.35 -9.01 30.88
N LEU A 375 9.34 -9.79 30.45
CA LEU A 375 10.66 -9.32 30.00
C LEU A 375 10.77 -9.34 28.48
N TRP A 376 11.50 -8.35 27.93
CA TRP A 376 11.89 -8.32 26.52
C TRP A 376 13.18 -9.11 26.30
N ARG A 377 13.23 -9.92 25.26
CA ARG A 377 14.42 -10.65 24.82
C ARG A 377 14.70 -10.32 23.36
N ALA A 378 15.93 -9.88 23.07
CA ALA A 378 16.36 -9.61 21.70
C ALA A 378 16.46 -10.92 20.89
N GLN A 379 16.04 -10.88 19.64
CA GLN A 379 16.14 -11.95 18.66
C GLN A 379 16.76 -11.36 17.38
N LYS A 380 17.75 -12.08 16.84
CA LYS A 380 18.53 -11.62 15.67
C LYS A 380 17.81 -11.83 14.33
N VAL A 381 16.71 -12.59 14.29
CA VAL A 381 16.06 -12.97 13.02
C VAL A 381 14.55 -12.78 13.13
N TYR A 382 13.99 -12.01 12.18
CA TYR A 382 12.55 -11.69 12.11
C TYR A 382 11.72 -12.82 11.46
N GLU A 383 12.35 -13.68 10.66
CA GLU A 383 11.66 -14.67 9.81
C GLU A 383 11.01 -15.83 10.58
N GLU A 384 11.47 -16.17 11.79
CA GLU A 384 10.95 -17.32 12.55
C GLU A 384 9.72 -17.00 13.43
N ILE A 385 9.37 -15.72 13.64
CA ILE A 385 8.42 -15.31 14.69
C ILE A 385 6.95 -15.28 14.19
N LEU A 386 6.73 -15.49 12.89
CA LEU A 386 5.39 -15.48 12.30
C LEU A 386 4.71 -16.86 12.30
N ASP A 387 5.42 -17.92 12.68
CA ASP A 387 4.93 -19.31 12.64
C ASP A 387 4.43 -19.85 14.00
N ASP A 388 4.53 -19.06 15.08
CA ASP A 388 3.93 -19.32 16.42
C ASP A 388 2.89 -18.23 16.83
#